data_AF-A0A2V5VGE3-F1
#
_entry.id   AF-A0A2V5VGE3-F1
#
_cell.length_a   1.000
_cell.length_b   1.000
_cell.length_c   1.000
_cell.angle_alpha   90.00
_cell.angle_beta   90.00
_cell.angle_gamma   90.00
#
_symmetry.space_group_name_H-M   'P 1'
#
loop_
_entity.id
_entity.type
_entity.pdbx_description
1 polymer ?
#
loop_
_entity_poly.entity_id
_entity_poly.type
_entity_poly.pdbx_seq_one_letter_code
_entity_poly.pdbx_strand_id
1 'polypeptide(L)'
;MISASRDGDLLADGVQRFGYDVIRGSSSRLGASAILQLTQVLASGRDVVITPDGPRGPAYELGPGIIFLAQKSGAAVLPMNLEYSHCWRLGSWDRFIVPRPFAKVRVLINRPHRVRPALTPEEFESERLAVEDAMMELVKMR
;
A
#
# COMPACT_ATOMS: atom_id res chain seq x y z
N MET A 1 5.09 5.14 -1.86
CA MET A 1 4.71 6.49 -2.33
C MET A 1 4.42 7.37 -1.12
N ILE A 2 4.85 8.64 -1.10
CA ILE A 2 4.60 9.58 0.01
C ILE A 2 4.13 10.92 -0.55
N SER A 3 3.14 11.55 0.09
CA SER A 3 2.60 12.86 -0.29
C SER A 3 3.71 13.89 -0.48
N ALA A 4 3.61 14.71 -1.54
CA ALA A 4 4.56 15.78 -1.82
C ALA A 4 4.39 17.02 -0.89
N SER A 5 3.80 16.88 0.29
CA SER A 5 3.72 17.95 1.29
C SER A 5 5.01 18.07 2.10
N ARG A 6 5.16 19.20 2.81
CA ARG A 6 6.29 19.43 3.74
C ARG A 6 6.41 18.34 4.80
N ASP A 7 5.29 17.92 5.38
CA ASP A 7 5.26 16.81 6.35
C ASP A 7 5.68 15.48 5.70
N GLY A 8 5.35 15.32 4.42
CA GLY A 8 5.78 14.17 3.64
C GLY A 8 7.29 14.18 3.34
N ASP A 9 7.95 15.35 3.31
CA ASP A 9 9.41 15.43 3.13
C ASP A 9 10.14 14.80 4.32
N LEU A 10 9.69 15.11 5.55
CA LEU A 10 10.24 14.50 6.78
C LEU A 10 10.13 12.96 6.76
N LEU A 11 8.99 12.43 6.32
CA LEU A 11 8.79 10.98 6.18
C LEU A 11 9.66 10.38 5.07
N ALA A 12 9.83 11.09 3.94
CA ALA A 12 10.68 10.62 2.85
C ALA A 12 12.15 10.54 3.27
N ASP A 13 12.66 11.56 3.93
CA ASP A 13 14.03 11.58 4.45
C ASP A 13 14.27 10.42 5.42
N GLY A 14 13.30 10.15 6.30
CA GLY A 14 13.36 9.02 7.22
C GLY A 14 13.43 7.69 6.48
N VAL A 15 12.51 7.45 5.55
CA VAL A 15 12.42 6.19 4.78
C VAL A 15 13.66 5.96 3.90
N GLN A 16 14.23 7.03 3.33
CA GLN A 16 15.47 6.96 2.54
C GLN A 16 16.68 6.54 3.39
N ARG A 17 16.76 6.98 4.65
CA ARG A 17 17.81 6.52 5.57
C ARG A 17 17.73 5.03 5.89
N PHE A 18 16.57 4.42 5.72
CA PHE A 18 16.37 2.97 5.81
C PHE A 18 16.64 2.23 4.49
N GLY A 19 17.14 2.93 3.45
CA GLY A 19 17.55 2.33 2.18
C GLY A 19 16.44 2.17 1.15
N TYR A 20 15.27 2.78 1.36
CA TYR A 20 14.16 2.73 0.41
C TYR A 20 14.10 3.95 -0.50
N ASP A 21 13.84 3.72 -1.79
CA ASP A 21 13.49 4.79 -2.72
C ASP A 21 12.04 5.26 -2.48
N VAL A 22 11.82 6.57 -2.61
CA VAL A 22 10.50 7.18 -2.38
C VAL A 22 10.02 7.94 -3.61
N ILE A 23 8.92 7.47 -4.19
CA ILE A 23 8.17 8.22 -5.20
C ILE A 23 7.20 9.19 -4.51
N ARG A 24 7.26 10.46 -4.91
CA ARG A 24 6.45 11.56 -4.35
C ARG A 24 5.09 11.63 -5.04
N GLY A 25 4.00 11.54 -4.28
CA GLY A 25 2.64 11.66 -4.79
C GLY A 25 1.56 11.25 -3.79
N SER A 26 0.33 11.65 -4.08
CA SER A 26 -0.89 11.27 -3.36
C SER A 26 -2.08 11.29 -4.32
N SER A 27 -3.22 10.80 -3.86
CA SER A 27 -4.48 10.89 -4.59
C SER A 27 -4.94 12.32 -4.87
N SER A 28 -4.43 13.33 -4.14
CA SER A 28 -4.76 14.75 -4.35
C SER A 28 -3.66 15.52 -5.10
N ARG A 29 -2.42 15.02 -5.16
CA ARG A 29 -1.29 15.74 -5.74
C ARG A 29 -0.28 14.81 -6.37
N LEU A 30 0.04 15.03 -7.64
CA LEU A 30 1.01 14.24 -8.43
C LEU A 30 0.68 12.73 -8.54
N GLY A 31 -0.56 12.31 -8.26
CA GLY A 31 -0.94 10.88 -8.26
C GLY A 31 -0.68 10.17 -9.59
N ALA A 32 -1.08 10.76 -10.72
CA ALA A 32 -0.86 10.18 -12.04
C ALA A 32 0.64 10.02 -12.38
N SER A 33 1.43 11.05 -12.09
CA SER A 33 2.89 11.01 -12.28
C SER A 33 3.53 9.95 -11.38
N ALA A 34 3.08 9.84 -10.13
CA ALA A 34 3.57 8.82 -9.20
C ALA A 34 3.27 7.40 -9.69
N ILE A 35 2.06 7.13 -10.21
CA ILE A 35 1.72 5.81 -10.79
C ILE A 35 2.61 5.46 -11.99
N LEU A 36 2.91 6.44 -12.86
CA LEU A 36 3.83 6.24 -13.98
C LEU A 36 5.25 5.89 -13.50
N GLN A 37 5.76 6.63 -12.51
CA GLN A 37 7.08 6.34 -11.93
C GLN A 37 7.10 4.96 -11.24
N LEU A 38 6.04 4.59 -10.53
CA LEU A 38 5.94 3.26 -9.91
C LEU A 38 5.93 2.15 -10.96
N THR A 39 5.26 2.37 -12.10
CA THR A 39 5.27 1.43 -13.23
C THR A 39 6.67 1.28 -13.82
N GLN A 40 7.44 2.36 -13.93
CA GLN A 40 8.85 2.32 -14.39
C GLN A 40 9.75 1.57 -13.39
N VAL A 41 9.54 1.75 -12.08
CA VAL A 41 10.26 0.99 -11.05
C VAL A 41 9.99 -0.51 -11.19
N LEU A 42 8.72 -0.90 -11.33
CA LEU A 42 8.33 -2.30 -11.55
C LEU A 42 8.94 -2.86 -12.85
N ALA A 43 8.91 -2.08 -13.94
CA ALA A 43 9.52 -2.48 -15.21
C ALA A 43 11.05 -2.65 -15.14
N SER A 44 11.71 -1.99 -14.17
CA SER A 44 13.15 -2.17 -13.91
C SER A 44 13.47 -3.43 -13.08
N GLY A 45 12.47 -4.25 -12.76
CA GLY A 45 12.64 -5.47 -11.95
C GLY A 45 12.72 -5.22 -10.45
N ARG A 46 12.32 -4.04 -9.98
CA ARG A 46 12.27 -3.68 -8.55
C ARG A 46 10.85 -3.76 -8.02
N ASP A 47 10.73 -4.10 -6.75
CA ASP A 47 9.44 -4.16 -6.05
C ASP A 47 8.98 -2.80 -5.53
N VAL A 48 7.67 -2.69 -5.29
CA VAL A 48 7.01 -1.49 -4.78
C VAL A 48 6.14 -1.86 -3.59
N VAL A 49 6.24 -1.09 -2.50
CA VAL A 49 5.39 -1.24 -1.30
C VAL A 49 4.42 -0.05 -1.21
N ILE A 50 3.14 -0.36 -1.00
CA ILE A 50 2.05 0.62 -0.92
C ILE A 50 1.15 0.26 0.27
N THR A 51 0.77 1.25 1.08
CA THR A 51 -0.28 1.10 2.08
C THR A 51 -1.66 1.26 1.41
N PRO A 52 -2.60 0.32 1.63
CA PRO A 52 -3.80 0.18 0.79
C PRO A 52 -4.83 1.30 0.96
N ASP A 53 -4.96 1.84 2.17
CA ASP A 53 -5.96 2.82 2.61
C ASP A 53 -5.64 4.28 2.24
N GLY A 54 -4.42 4.53 1.77
CA GLY A 54 -4.00 5.84 1.30
C GLY A 54 -4.07 6.94 2.38
N PRO A 55 -3.92 8.22 2.03
CA PRO A 55 -3.79 9.30 3.02
C PRO A 55 -5.12 9.79 3.62
N ARG A 56 -6.25 9.38 3.05
CA ARG A 56 -7.60 9.86 3.43
C ARG A 56 -8.49 8.76 3.97
N GLY A 57 -8.03 7.51 3.93
CA GLY A 57 -8.79 6.37 4.37
C GLY A 57 -10.07 6.14 3.57
N PRO A 58 -11.03 5.46 4.21
CA PRO A 58 -10.99 4.95 5.59
C PRO A 58 -10.01 3.77 5.78
N ALA A 59 -9.66 3.46 7.03
CA ALA A 59 -8.75 2.37 7.36
C ALA A 59 -9.30 1.01 6.87
N TYR A 60 -8.42 0.15 6.36
CA TYR A 60 -8.75 -1.17 5.81
C TYR A 60 -9.60 -1.18 4.52
N GLU A 61 -9.83 -0.03 3.89
CA GLU A 61 -10.43 0.02 2.55
C GLU A 61 -9.34 0.23 1.49
N LEU A 62 -9.30 -0.65 0.49
CA LEU A 62 -8.32 -0.61 -0.57
C LEU A 62 -8.62 0.52 -1.57
N GLY A 63 -7.69 1.46 -1.72
CA GLY A 63 -7.77 2.49 -2.75
C GLY A 63 -7.57 1.95 -4.18
N PRO A 64 -8.07 2.67 -5.21
CA PRO A 64 -8.01 2.21 -6.60
C PRO A 64 -6.59 2.21 -7.19
N GLY A 65 -5.64 2.92 -6.58
CA GLY A 65 -4.30 3.10 -7.12
C GLY A 65 -3.49 1.81 -7.28
N ILE A 66 -3.68 0.84 -6.38
CA ILE A 66 -3.01 -0.46 -6.45
C ILE A 66 -3.51 -1.27 -7.65
N ILE A 67 -4.82 -1.27 -7.89
CA ILE A 67 -5.45 -1.96 -9.03
C ILE A 67 -4.99 -1.35 -10.35
N PHE A 68 -5.01 -0.01 -10.45
CA PHE A 68 -4.48 0.69 -11.62
C PHE A 68 -3.01 0.38 -11.89
N LEU A 69 -2.17 0.38 -10.85
CA LEU A 69 -0.75 0.07 -10.99
C LEU A 69 -0.53 -1.38 -11.44
N ALA A 70 -1.24 -2.33 -10.83
CA ALA A 70 -1.15 -3.75 -11.19
C ALA A 70 -1.56 -4.00 -12.64
N GLN A 71 -2.67 -3.39 -13.11
CA GLN A 71 -3.12 -3.51 -14.49
C GLN A 71 -2.14 -2.86 -15.49
N LYS A 72 -1.57 -1.70 -15.16
CA LYS A 72 -0.63 -0.99 -16.04
C LYS A 72 0.75 -1.66 -16.14
N SER A 73 1.21 -2.24 -15.04
CA SER A 73 2.54 -2.89 -14.97
C SER A 73 2.51 -4.38 -15.29
N GLY A 74 1.35 -5.04 -15.17
CA GLY A 74 1.23 -6.50 -15.21
C GLY A 74 1.80 -7.19 -13.96
N ALA A 75 2.22 -6.43 -12.94
CA ALA A 75 2.75 -6.96 -11.70
C ALA A 75 1.65 -7.62 -10.85
N ALA A 76 2.01 -8.70 -10.15
CA ALA A 76 1.13 -9.28 -9.15
C ALA A 76 1.16 -8.44 -7.87
N VAL A 77 0.02 -8.33 -7.19
CA VAL A 77 -0.08 -7.75 -5.86
C VAL A 77 0.26 -8.84 -4.85
N LEU A 78 1.14 -8.58 -3.89
CA LEU A 78 1.45 -9.50 -2.80
C LEU A 78 0.84 -8.97 -1.49
N PRO A 79 -0.31 -9.50 -1.03
CA PRO A 79 -0.91 -9.08 0.23
C PRO A 79 0.00 -9.37 1.41
N MET A 80 0.19 -8.39 2.28
CA MET A 80 0.99 -8.51 3.50
C MET A 80 0.26 -7.88 4.68
N ASN A 81 0.36 -8.51 5.86
CA ASN A 81 -0.12 -7.98 7.12
C ASN A 81 1.00 -8.04 8.16
N LEU A 82 1.10 -7.00 9.00
CA LEU A 82 2.07 -6.91 10.08
C LEU A 82 1.33 -6.88 11.40
N GLU A 83 1.67 -7.83 12.27
CA GLU A 83 1.11 -7.94 13.60
C GLU A 83 2.17 -7.76 14.67
N TYR A 84 1.76 -7.16 15.78
CA TYR A 84 2.66 -6.79 16.86
C TYR A 84 2.14 -7.39 18.16
N SER A 85 3.04 -8.02 18.94
CA SER A 85 2.65 -8.57 20.24
C SER A 85 2.11 -7.49 21.19
N HIS A 86 2.70 -6.29 21.16
CA HIS A 86 2.30 -5.14 21.97
C HIS A 86 2.48 -3.87 21.14
N CYS A 87 1.45 -3.02 21.08
CA CYS A 87 1.51 -1.76 20.35
C CYS A 87 0.68 -0.67 21.03
N TRP A 88 0.98 0.59 20.69
CA TRP A 88 0.05 1.70 20.86
C TRP A 88 -0.72 1.87 19.56
N ARG A 89 -2.05 2.05 19.68
CA ARG A 89 -2.91 2.43 18.57
C ARG A 89 -3.30 3.89 18.74
N LEU A 90 -2.94 4.72 17.79
CA LEU A 90 -3.31 6.13 17.83
C LEU A 90 -4.80 6.29 17.52
N GLY A 91 -5.40 7.38 18.02
CA GLY A 91 -6.79 7.73 17.77
C GLY A 91 -7.04 8.37 16.39
N SER A 92 -6.05 8.35 15.50
CA SER A 92 -6.15 8.85 14.13
C SER A 92 -7.07 7.96 13.28
N TRP A 93 -7.50 8.50 12.13
CA TRP A 93 -8.46 7.84 11.23
C TRP A 93 -7.94 6.48 10.74
N ASP A 94 -6.62 6.35 10.55
CA ASP A 94 -5.92 5.15 10.08
C ASP A 94 -5.64 4.14 11.20
N ARG A 95 -5.95 4.49 12.45
CA ARG A 95 -5.64 3.68 13.63
C ARG A 95 -4.15 3.31 13.71
N PHE A 96 -3.28 4.25 13.34
CA PHE A 96 -1.83 4.06 13.22
C PHE A 96 -1.24 3.25 14.38
N ILE A 97 -0.44 2.25 14.04
CA ILE A 97 0.16 1.31 14.99
C ILE A 97 1.61 1.71 15.23
N VAL A 98 1.94 2.00 16.48
CA VAL A 98 3.32 2.17 16.94
C VAL A 98 3.71 0.94 17.77
N PRO A 99 4.61 0.08 17.28
CA PRO A 99 5.10 -1.06 18.06
C PRO A 99 5.81 -0.55 19.31
N ARG A 100 5.54 -1.18 20.47
CA ARG A 100 6.31 -0.86 21.68
C ARG A 100 7.75 -1.36 21.53
N PRO A 101 8.73 -0.75 22.23
CA PRO A 101 10.08 -1.31 22.27
C PRO A 101 10.05 -2.79 22.63
N PHE A 102 10.86 -3.59 21.91
CA PHE A 102 10.95 -5.05 22.07
C PHE A 102 9.69 -5.86 21.72
N ALA A 103 8.69 -5.24 21.07
CA ALA A 103 7.56 -5.98 20.53
C ALA A 103 8.01 -6.97 19.45
N LYS A 104 7.43 -8.18 19.47
CA LYS A 104 7.62 -9.16 18.40
C LYS A 104 6.75 -8.75 17.22
N VAL A 105 7.30 -8.82 16.01
CA VAL A 105 6.57 -8.59 14.76
C VAL A 105 6.33 -9.93 14.09
N ARG A 106 5.07 -10.24 13.77
CA ARG A 106 4.67 -11.36 12.92
C ARG A 106 4.28 -10.80 11.56
N VAL A 107 4.98 -11.23 10.52
CA VAL A 107 4.70 -10.84 9.13
C VAL A 107 3.96 -11.98 8.47
N LEU A 108 2.72 -11.71 8.03
CA LEU A 108 1.90 -12.65 7.29
C LEU A 108 1.88 -12.22 5.83
N ILE A 109 2.12 -13.15 4.92
CA ILE A 109 2.20 -12.90 3.48
C ILE A 109 1.25 -13.89 2.80
N ASN A 110 0.32 -13.39 1.99
CA ASN A 110 -0.58 -14.24 1.20
C ASN A 110 0.05 -14.61 -0.15
N ARG A 111 -0.63 -15.43 -0.93
CA ARG A 111 -0.22 -15.76 -2.30
C ARG A 111 -0.27 -14.51 -3.19
N PRO A 112 0.61 -14.40 -4.21
CA PRO A 112 0.51 -13.34 -5.21
C PRO A 112 -0.85 -13.35 -5.90
N HIS A 113 -1.52 -12.19 -5.94
CA HIS A 113 -2.79 -11.95 -6.60
C HIS A 113 -2.56 -11.21 -7.91
N ARG A 114 -2.90 -11.84 -9.05
CA ARG A 114 -2.82 -11.17 -10.36
C ARG A 114 -4.13 -10.48 -10.66
N VAL A 115 -4.06 -9.16 -10.81
CA VAL A 115 -5.21 -8.35 -11.21
C VAL A 115 -5.47 -8.55 -12.70
N ARG A 116 -6.70 -8.89 -13.06
CA ARG A 116 -7.10 -9.08 -14.46
C ARG A 116 -7.30 -7.71 -15.14
N PRO A 117 -7.08 -7.61 -16.46
CA PRO A 117 -7.51 -6.43 -17.21
C PRO A 117 -9.03 -6.23 -17.04
N ALA A 118 -9.42 -5.02 -16.62
CA ALA A 118 -10.82 -4.61 -16.52
C ALA A 118 -11.12 -3.59 -17.62
N LEU A 119 -12.21 -3.81 -18.35
CA LEU A 119 -12.71 -2.96 -19.42
C LEU A 119 -13.91 -2.10 -18.96
N THR A 120 -14.58 -2.50 -17.87
CA THR A 120 -15.69 -1.74 -17.27
C THR A 120 -15.40 -1.29 -15.83
N PRO A 121 -16.10 -0.25 -15.33
CA PRO A 121 -16.01 0.16 -13.93
C PRO A 121 -16.38 -0.95 -12.93
N GLU A 122 -17.34 -1.81 -13.28
CA GLU A 122 -17.80 -2.92 -12.44
C GLU A 122 -16.74 -4.02 -12.34
N GLU A 123 -16.08 -4.34 -13.46
CA GLU A 123 -14.95 -5.26 -13.48
C GLU A 123 -13.78 -4.72 -12.64
N PHE A 124 -13.50 -3.42 -12.74
CA PHE A 124 -12.45 -2.78 -11.96
C PHE A 124 -12.75 -2.85 -10.46
N GLU A 125 -13.98 -2.56 -10.06
CA GLU A 125 -14.38 -2.63 -8.65
C GLU A 125 -14.39 -4.08 -8.13
N SER A 126 -14.78 -5.04 -8.95
CA SER A 126 -14.68 -6.46 -8.58
C SER A 126 -13.23 -6.90 -8.32
N GLU A 127 -12.27 -6.44 -9.11
CA GLU A 127 -10.85 -6.71 -8.87
C GLU A 127 -10.34 -6.02 -7.59
N ARG A 128 -10.81 -4.79 -7.33
CA ARG A 128 -10.49 -4.06 -6.10
C ARG A 128 -10.95 -4.83 -4.87
N LEU A 129 -12.20 -5.27 -4.84
CA LEU A 129 -12.77 -6.05 -3.75
C LEU A 129 -12.06 -7.39 -3.59
N ALA A 130 -11.72 -8.08 -4.68
CA ALA A 130 -11.00 -9.36 -4.60
C ALA A 130 -9.61 -9.22 -3.97
N VAL A 131 -8.88 -8.14 -4.26
CA VAL A 131 -7.59 -7.85 -3.62
C VAL A 131 -7.78 -7.44 -2.16
N GLU A 132 -8.79 -6.62 -1.85
CA GLU A 132 -9.13 -6.22 -0.49
C GLU A 132 -9.45 -7.44 0.38
N ASP A 133 -10.29 -8.35 -0.10
CA ASP A 133 -10.61 -9.60 0.58
C ASP A 133 -9.37 -10.45 0.86
N ALA A 134 -8.48 -10.60 -0.14
CA ALA A 134 -7.23 -11.34 0.02
C ALA A 134 -6.28 -10.70 1.05
N MET A 135 -6.32 -9.38 1.23
CA MET A 135 -5.61 -8.67 2.30
C MET A 135 -6.30 -8.89 3.66
N MET A 136 -7.63 -8.82 3.70
CA MET A 136 -8.42 -8.95 4.92
C MET A 136 -8.44 -10.38 5.48
N GLU A 137 -8.22 -11.40 4.66
CA GLU A 137 -7.93 -12.77 5.13
C GLU A 137 -6.77 -12.78 6.13
N LEU A 138 -5.69 -12.06 5.85
CA LEU A 138 -4.51 -11.98 6.72
C LEU A 138 -4.80 -11.25 8.03
N VAL A 139 -5.76 -10.32 8.04
CA VAL A 139 -6.18 -9.59 9.24
C VAL A 139 -7.06 -10.48 10.13
N LYS A 140 -7.86 -11.37 9.54
CA LYS A 140 -8.74 -12.31 10.25
C LYS A 140 -8.00 -13.51 10.85
N MET A 141 -6.77 -13.78 10.43
CA MET A 141 -5.90 -14.85 10.97
C MET A 141 -5.34 -14.55 12.38
N ARG A 142 -5.71 -13.41 12.97
CA ARG A 142 -5.21 -12.91 14.24
C ARG A 142 -5.70 -13.67 15.46
#